data_AF-A0A1I6IZV0-F1
#
_entry.id   AF-A0A1I6IZV0-F1
#
_cell.length_a   1.000
_cell.length_b   1.000
_cell.length_c   1.000
_cell.angle_alpha   90.00
_cell.angle_beta   90.00
_cell.angle_gamma   90.00
#
_symmetry.space_group_name_H-M   'P 1'
#
loop_
_entity.id
_entity.type
_entity.pdbx_description
1 polymer ?
#
loop_
_entity_poly.entity_id
_entity_poly.type
_entity_poly.pdbx_seq_one_letter_code
_entity_poly.pdbx_strand_id
1 'polypeptide(L)'
;MGDRFAADVSMPASCRLACSAVLGAVGAMGMAALMAAAAPASAADGAAFQPTPISATPNRQEGLAAFAQLERVLLHPRCLNCHVPNAPLQGDFSRVHYPPVQRGADGKGVAPLQCATCHSTRNSPLQHAPPGLETDGKPGWHMPPETMKMSWLGLKGTALCKVFREPATNGHRSLAMIEQHLVTDHLVAWGWQPGPGRALPPLDKAAFDTQVRAWIRNGAPCDATEPLRKSIGSTKAASTREVVEHLRAMAGAAAPADTLIPTSATATVSRSQP
;
A
#
# COMPACT_ATOMS: atom_id res chain seq x y z
N MET A 1 7.88 -18.22 -65.61
CA MET A 1 7.46 -17.20 -66.60
C MET A 1 6.83 -16.06 -65.83
N GLY A 2 7.37 -14.86 -65.70
CA GLY A 2 8.63 -14.19 -66.04
C GLY A 2 8.52 -12.86 -65.25
N ASP A 3 9.44 -12.60 -64.34
CA ASP A 3 10.53 -11.62 -64.48
C ASP A 3 10.13 -10.13 -64.55
N ARG A 4 10.96 -9.35 -63.84
CA ARG A 4 11.24 -7.89 -63.89
C ARG A 4 10.34 -6.99 -63.02
N PHE A 5 10.81 -5.98 -62.29
CA PHE A 5 12.06 -5.20 -62.30
C PHE A 5 12.40 -4.72 -60.87
N ALA A 6 13.67 -4.82 -60.48
CA ALA A 6 14.27 -4.02 -59.41
C ALA A 6 15.17 -2.97 -60.08
N ALA A 7 15.07 -1.71 -59.68
CA ALA A 7 15.95 -0.64 -60.12
C ALA A 7 16.75 -0.11 -58.92
N ASP A 8 18.04 -0.37 -59.02
CA ASP A 8 19.15 0.05 -58.16
C ASP A 8 19.57 1.46 -58.60
N VAL A 9 19.78 2.40 -57.67
CA VAL A 9 20.38 3.71 -57.98
C VAL A 9 21.55 3.95 -57.05
N SER A 10 22.73 3.69 -57.60
CA SER A 10 24.03 4.10 -57.09
C SER A 10 24.48 5.35 -57.84
N MET A 11 24.94 6.38 -57.13
CA MET A 11 25.62 7.55 -57.69
C MET A 11 26.96 7.75 -56.96
N PRO A 12 28.10 7.76 -57.68
CA PRO A 12 29.38 8.14 -57.09
C PRO A 12 29.79 9.58 -57.43
N ALA A 13 30.78 10.00 -56.66
CA ALA A 13 31.23 11.35 -56.40
C ALA A 13 32.27 11.90 -57.38
N SER A 14 32.25 13.22 -57.58
CA SER A 14 33.38 14.17 -57.79
C SER A 14 32.74 15.53 -58.15
N CYS A 15 33.20 16.71 -57.73
CA CYS A 15 34.55 17.22 -57.73
C CYS A 15 34.72 18.40 -56.75
N ARG A 16 35.97 18.64 -56.41
CA ARG A 16 36.54 19.40 -55.29
C ARG A 16 36.75 20.92 -55.56
N LEU A 17 36.82 21.65 -54.44
CA LEU A 17 37.80 22.72 -54.06
C LEU A 17 37.57 24.23 -54.38
N ALA A 18 38.15 25.02 -53.45
CA ALA A 18 38.50 26.45 -53.40
C ALA A 18 37.39 27.43 -52.91
N CYS A 19 37.44 28.12 -51.75
CA CYS A 19 38.46 28.88 -51.00
C CYS A 19 38.59 30.37 -51.44
N SER A 20 38.11 31.29 -50.57
CA SER A 20 38.66 32.63 -50.22
C SER A 20 37.61 33.76 -50.11
N ALA A 21 37.43 34.21 -48.86
CA ALA A 21 37.30 35.57 -48.31
C ALA A 21 36.49 36.67 -49.03
N VAL A 22 35.64 37.39 -48.27
CA VAL A 22 35.83 38.80 -47.84
C VAL A 22 34.82 39.20 -46.74
N LEU A 23 35.31 40.09 -45.87
CA LEU A 23 34.82 40.64 -44.59
C LEU A 23 33.49 41.42 -44.62
N GLY A 24 32.86 41.48 -43.44
CA GLY A 24 31.93 42.55 -43.01
C GLY A 24 31.25 42.19 -41.68
N ALA A 25 31.82 42.53 -40.52
CA ALA A 25 31.55 43.75 -39.75
C ALA A 25 30.56 43.54 -38.58
N VAL A 26 31.11 43.65 -37.37
CA VAL A 26 30.55 44.25 -36.14
C VAL A 26 29.23 43.69 -35.59
N GLY A 27 29.33 43.02 -34.45
CA GLY A 27 28.19 42.66 -33.60
C GLY A 27 28.63 42.02 -32.28
N ALA A 28 29.37 42.76 -31.45
CA ALA A 28 29.61 42.38 -30.07
C ALA A 28 28.29 42.45 -29.30
N MET A 29 27.65 41.31 -29.08
CA MET A 29 26.51 41.19 -28.17
C MET A 29 26.75 40.00 -27.25
N GLY A 30 26.80 40.32 -25.95
CA GLY A 30 27.37 39.51 -24.89
C GLY A 30 26.80 38.11 -24.77
N MET A 31 27.72 37.14 -24.66
CA MET A 31 27.43 35.81 -24.16
C MET A 31 27.25 35.91 -22.64
N ALA A 32 26.07 36.36 -22.21
CA ALA A 32 25.65 36.21 -20.82
C ALA A 32 25.41 34.72 -20.58
N ALA A 33 26.43 34.04 -20.03
CA ALA A 33 26.31 32.69 -19.54
C ALA A 33 25.27 32.65 -18.41
N LEU A 34 24.04 32.23 -18.72
CA LEU A 34 23.11 31.74 -17.71
C LEU A 34 23.69 30.45 -17.14
N MET A 35 24.47 30.57 -16.08
CA MET A 35 24.72 29.46 -15.16
C MET A 35 23.41 29.17 -14.44
N ALA A 36 22.58 28.32 -15.04
CA ALA A 36 21.49 27.68 -14.32
C ALA A 36 22.11 26.85 -13.20
N ALA A 37 22.04 27.35 -11.97
CA ALA A 37 22.33 26.57 -10.78
C ALA A 37 21.34 25.39 -10.76
N ALA A 38 21.79 24.23 -11.22
CA ALA A 38 21.12 22.97 -10.96
C ALA A 38 21.19 22.76 -9.44
N ALA A 39 20.10 23.05 -8.75
CA ALA A 39 19.94 22.62 -7.37
C ALA A 39 20.10 21.10 -7.34
N PRO A 40 20.94 20.54 -6.46
CA PRO A 40 20.98 19.10 -6.32
C PRO A 40 19.59 18.63 -5.86
N ALA A 41 18.92 17.85 -6.70
CA ALA A 41 17.82 17.03 -6.26
C ALA A 41 18.41 16.05 -5.24
N SER A 42 18.26 16.37 -3.96
CA SER A 42 18.66 15.46 -2.89
C SER A 42 17.74 14.25 -2.97
N ALA A 43 18.23 13.18 -3.60
CA ALA A 43 17.70 11.85 -3.42
C ALA A 43 17.88 11.52 -1.93
N ALA A 44 16.81 11.71 -1.15
CA ALA A 44 16.78 11.31 0.24
C ALA A 44 16.64 9.78 0.30
N ASP A 45 17.74 9.08 0.03
CA ASP A 45 17.90 7.69 0.40
C ASP A 45 17.93 7.60 1.93
N GLY A 46 16.83 7.17 2.54
CA GLY A 46 16.76 6.84 3.96
C GLY A 46 15.78 7.64 4.82
N ALA A 47 14.93 8.51 4.26
CA ALA A 47 13.87 9.13 5.07
C ALA A 47 12.87 8.07 5.57
N ALA A 48 12.80 7.87 6.88
CA ALA A 48 11.83 6.97 7.51
C ALA A 48 10.40 7.37 7.10
N PHE A 49 9.54 6.38 6.80
CA PHE A 49 8.15 6.61 6.44
C PHE A 49 7.44 7.51 7.46
N GLN A 50 6.84 8.59 6.97
CA GLN A 50 6.05 9.51 7.79
C GLN A 50 4.56 9.26 7.53
N PRO A 51 3.80 8.81 8.55
CA PRO A 51 2.36 8.65 8.42
C PRO A 51 1.64 9.98 8.13
N THR A 52 0.54 9.90 7.39
CA THR A 52 -0.34 11.04 7.17
C THR A 52 -1.00 11.45 8.49
N PRO A 53 -0.86 12.71 8.91
CA PRO A 53 -1.57 13.19 10.09
C PRO A 53 -3.08 13.25 9.83
N ILE A 54 -3.86 12.92 10.86
CA ILE A 54 -5.31 13.16 10.85
C ILE A 54 -5.55 14.67 10.93
N SER A 55 -6.46 15.20 10.11
CA SER A 55 -6.85 16.62 10.13
C SER A 55 -7.46 17.01 11.48
N ALA A 56 -7.22 18.25 11.92
CA ALA A 56 -7.94 18.84 13.05
C ALA A 56 -9.42 19.09 12.72
N THR A 57 -9.75 19.23 11.43
CA THR A 57 -11.10 19.40 10.89
C THR A 57 -11.37 18.36 9.80
N PRO A 58 -11.59 17.07 10.16
CA PRO A 58 -11.85 16.04 9.17
C PRO A 58 -13.14 16.29 8.38
N ASN A 59 -13.07 16.15 7.06
CA ASN A 59 -14.24 16.13 6.19
C ASN A 59 -14.66 14.68 5.93
N ARG A 60 -15.76 14.25 6.57
CA ARG A 60 -16.29 12.89 6.42
C ARG A 60 -16.66 12.56 4.98
N GLN A 61 -17.27 13.49 4.24
CA GLN A 61 -17.73 13.23 2.88
C GLN A 61 -16.54 12.98 1.94
N GLU A 62 -15.47 13.76 2.08
CA GLU A 62 -14.21 13.53 1.35
C GLU A 62 -13.59 12.18 1.72
N GLY A 63 -13.58 11.82 3.01
CA GLY A 63 -13.07 10.51 3.44
C GLY A 63 -13.86 9.34 2.85
N LEU A 64 -15.19 9.42 2.82
CA LEU A 64 -16.05 8.40 2.22
C LEU A 64 -15.88 8.32 0.70
N ALA A 65 -15.79 9.48 0.04
CA ALA A 65 -15.52 9.54 -1.39
C ALA A 65 -14.15 8.92 -1.74
N ALA A 66 -13.13 9.18 -0.91
CA ALA A 66 -11.82 8.58 -1.07
C ALA A 66 -11.88 7.06 -0.91
N PHE A 67 -12.58 6.56 0.11
CA PHE A 67 -12.75 5.11 0.27
C PHE A 67 -13.48 4.47 -0.91
N ALA A 68 -14.48 5.12 -1.49
CA ALA A 68 -15.17 4.60 -2.68
C ALA A 68 -14.19 4.42 -3.86
N GLN A 69 -13.17 5.27 -3.99
CA GLN A 69 -12.11 5.08 -4.98
C GLN A 69 -11.17 3.91 -4.62
N LEU A 70 -10.81 3.77 -3.34
CA LEU A 70 -10.02 2.65 -2.85
C LEU A 70 -10.73 1.31 -3.09
N GLU A 71 -12.04 1.24 -2.84
CA GLU A 71 -12.85 0.05 -3.06
C GLU A 71 -12.74 -0.45 -4.51
N ARG A 72 -12.74 0.44 -5.51
CA ARG A 72 -12.56 0.05 -6.92
C ARG A 72 -11.23 -0.66 -7.16
N VAL A 73 -10.16 -0.24 -6.49
CA VAL A 73 -8.84 -0.90 -6.56
C VAL A 73 -8.83 -2.21 -5.77
N LEU A 74 -9.33 -2.19 -4.54
CA LEU A 74 -9.30 -3.33 -3.62
C LEU A 74 -10.15 -4.52 -4.12
N LEU A 75 -11.21 -4.25 -4.87
CA LEU A 75 -12.04 -5.26 -5.52
C LEU A 75 -11.52 -5.70 -6.89
N HIS A 76 -10.50 -5.05 -7.42
CA HIS A 76 -9.88 -5.45 -8.68
C HIS A 76 -9.17 -6.81 -8.52
N PRO A 77 -9.16 -7.70 -9.53
CA PRO A 77 -8.50 -9.02 -9.46
C PRO A 77 -7.02 -8.99 -9.08
N ARG A 78 -6.32 -7.88 -9.29
CA ARG A 78 -4.92 -7.71 -8.83
C ARG A 78 -4.78 -7.80 -7.30
N CYS A 79 -5.81 -7.36 -6.56
CA CYS A 79 -5.84 -7.41 -5.09
C CYS A 79 -6.70 -8.58 -4.62
N LEU A 80 -7.92 -8.68 -5.13
CA LEU A 80 -8.93 -9.59 -4.61
C LEU A 80 -8.56 -11.07 -4.76
N ASN A 81 -7.84 -11.44 -5.82
CA ASN A 81 -7.48 -12.83 -6.09
C ASN A 81 -6.60 -13.47 -4.99
N CYS A 82 -5.94 -12.64 -4.19
CA CYS A 82 -5.03 -13.07 -3.12
C CYS A 82 -5.67 -12.91 -1.73
N HIS A 83 -6.66 -12.03 -1.64
CA HIS A 83 -7.43 -11.69 -0.44
C HIS A 83 -8.76 -12.46 -0.39
N VAL A 84 -8.64 -13.77 -0.58
CA VAL A 84 -9.71 -14.78 -0.51
C VAL A 84 -9.56 -15.66 0.74
N PRO A 85 -10.47 -16.57 1.09
CA PRO A 85 -10.28 -17.41 2.28
C PRO A 85 -9.07 -18.35 2.18
N ASN A 86 -9.05 -19.25 1.20
CA ASN A 86 -8.08 -20.36 1.16
C ASN A 86 -7.31 -20.45 -0.18
N ALA A 87 -7.95 -20.89 -1.25
CA ALA A 87 -7.30 -21.05 -2.56
C ALA A 87 -7.28 -19.71 -3.33
N PRO A 88 -6.14 -19.27 -3.87
CA PRO A 88 -6.08 -18.06 -4.68
C PRO A 88 -6.92 -18.19 -5.95
N LEU A 89 -7.30 -17.03 -6.48
CA LEU A 89 -7.91 -16.92 -7.79
C LEU A 89 -6.88 -16.46 -8.83
N GLN A 90 -7.16 -16.66 -10.10
CA GLN A 90 -6.25 -16.42 -11.21
C GLN A 90 -6.93 -15.65 -12.34
N GLY A 91 -6.15 -14.74 -12.93
CA GLY A 91 -6.56 -13.93 -14.07
C GLY A 91 -7.62 -12.88 -13.70
N ASP A 92 -8.07 -12.16 -14.73
CA ASP A 92 -8.99 -11.03 -14.55
C ASP A 92 -10.45 -11.47 -14.40
N PHE A 93 -10.73 -12.76 -14.65
CA PHE A 93 -12.01 -13.41 -14.37
C PHE A 93 -12.05 -14.12 -13.02
N SER A 94 -11.01 -13.98 -12.19
CA SER A 94 -10.95 -14.54 -10.84
C SER A 94 -11.36 -16.02 -10.76
N ARG A 95 -10.86 -16.84 -11.68
CA ARG A 95 -11.11 -18.30 -11.67
C ARG A 95 -10.25 -18.95 -10.60
N VAL A 96 -10.63 -20.14 -10.11
CA VAL A 96 -9.75 -20.90 -9.21
C VAL A 96 -8.39 -21.11 -9.87
N HIS A 97 -7.31 -20.88 -9.13
CA HIS A 97 -5.95 -21.07 -9.63
C HIS A 97 -5.76 -22.50 -10.17
N TYR A 98 -5.01 -22.64 -11.27
CA TYR A 98 -4.64 -23.94 -11.83
C TYR A 98 -3.11 -24.11 -11.86
N PRO A 99 -2.54 -25.17 -11.26
CA PRO A 99 -3.22 -26.21 -10.46
C PRO A 99 -3.87 -25.64 -9.19
N PRO A 100 -4.84 -26.33 -8.56
CA PRO A 100 -5.58 -25.84 -7.39
C PRO A 100 -4.71 -25.81 -6.13
N VAL A 101 -3.86 -24.79 -6.02
CA VAL A 101 -2.98 -24.55 -4.88
C VAL A 101 -3.77 -23.98 -3.68
N GLN A 102 -3.19 -24.08 -2.49
CA GLN A 102 -3.75 -23.55 -1.25
C GLN A 102 -2.80 -22.52 -0.63
N ARG A 103 -3.32 -21.51 0.09
CA ARG A 103 -2.53 -20.45 0.76
C ARG A 103 -1.31 -20.95 1.55
N GLY A 104 -1.50 -21.98 2.37
CA GLY A 104 -0.46 -22.44 3.32
C GLY A 104 -0.29 -21.52 4.52
N ALA A 105 0.41 -21.99 5.55
CA ALA A 105 0.51 -21.30 6.85
C ALA A 105 1.08 -19.87 6.73
N ASP A 106 2.09 -19.69 5.88
CA ASP A 106 2.80 -18.43 5.64
C ASP A 106 2.43 -17.77 4.31
N GLY A 107 1.38 -18.27 3.62
CA GLY A 107 0.93 -17.72 2.34
C GLY A 107 1.78 -18.11 1.12
N LYS A 108 2.68 -19.09 1.25
CA LYS A 108 3.61 -19.52 0.19
C LYS A 108 3.26 -20.86 -0.47
N GLY A 109 2.05 -21.37 -0.24
CA GLY A 109 1.63 -22.67 -0.74
C GLY A 109 1.75 -23.79 0.28
N VAL A 110 1.28 -24.98 -0.08
CA VAL A 110 1.37 -26.21 0.72
C VAL A 110 2.15 -27.24 -0.09
N ALA A 111 3.13 -27.90 0.52
CA ALA A 111 3.90 -28.95 -0.16
C ALA A 111 2.98 -30.08 -0.69
N PRO A 112 3.21 -30.60 -1.90
CA PRO A 112 4.32 -30.30 -2.83
C PRO A 112 4.06 -29.09 -3.77
N LEU A 113 2.91 -28.42 -3.66
CA LEU A 113 2.49 -27.31 -4.52
C LEU A 113 2.79 -25.95 -3.88
N GLN A 114 4.06 -25.69 -3.56
CA GLN A 114 4.51 -24.36 -3.14
C GLN A 114 4.53 -23.39 -4.33
N CYS A 115 4.28 -22.11 -4.09
CA CYS A 115 4.20 -21.10 -5.16
C CYS A 115 5.50 -21.04 -5.98
N ALA A 116 6.65 -21.11 -5.30
CA ALA A 116 7.98 -21.06 -5.90
C ALA A 116 8.31 -22.26 -6.81
N THR A 117 7.51 -23.33 -6.78
CA THR A 117 7.68 -24.47 -7.71
C THR A 117 7.38 -24.06 -9.16
N CYS A 118 6.46 -23.11 -9.38
CA CYS A 118 6.05 -22.67 -10.73
C CYS A 118 6.31 -21.18 -10.98
N HIS A 119 6.28 -20.36 -9.93
CA HIS A 119 6.49 -18.92 -10.04
C HIS A 119 7.97 -18.58 -9.86
N SER A 120 8.55 -17.95 -10.89
CA SER A 120 9.92 -17.45 -10.87
C SER A 120 10.05 -16.20 -9.99
N THR A 121 11.28 -15.77 -9.73
CA THR A 121 11.53 -14.50 -9.01
C THR A 121 11.05 -13.29 -9.80
N ARG A 122 11.14 -13.27 -11.13
CA ARG A 122 10.69 -12.13 -11.96
C ARG A 122 9.51 -12.49 -12.84
N ASN A 123 8.77 -11.48 -13.28
CA ASN A 123 7.75 -11.65 -14.32
C ASN A 123 8.39 -12.19 -15.61
N SER A 124 7.80 -13.22 -16.19
CA SER A 124 8.16 -13.69 -17.53
C SER A 124 7.81 -12.66 -18.60
N PRO A 125 8.58 -12.54 -19.69
CA PRO A 125 8.21 -11.70 -20.84
C PRO A 125 7.06 -12.31 -21.66
N LEU A 126 6.68 -13.56 -21.41
CA LEU A 126 5.58 -14.23 -22.10
C LEU A 126 4.24 -13.88 -21.45
N GLN A 127 3.23 -13.59 -22.28
CA GLN A 127 1.86 -13.45 -21.81
C GLN A 127 1.38 -14.75 -21.16
N HIS A 128 0.52 -14.62 -20.14
CA HIS A 128 -0.11 -15.73 -19.40
C HIS A 128 0.83 -16.65 -18.60
N ALA A 129 2.16 -16.51 -18.69
CA ALA A 129 3.09 -17.20 -17.81
C ALA A 129 2.90 -16.77 -16.34
N PRO A 130 3.22 -17.61 -15.33
CA PRO A 130 3.07 -17.23 -13.92
C PRO A 130 3.70 -15.87 -13.56
N PRO A 131 3.07 -15.06 -12.70
CA PRO A 131 3.66 -13.82 -12.21
C PRO A 131 4.91 -14.09 -11.37
N GLY A 132 5.85 -13.15 -11.39
CA GLY A 132 7.05 -13.21 -10.56
C GLY A 132 6.73 -13.06 -9.07
N LEU A 133 7.51 -13.71 -8.22
CA LEU A 133 7.42 -13.57 -6.77
C LEU A 133 8.19 -12.34 -6.27
N GLU A 134 9.36 -12.04 -6.80
CA GLU A 134 10.16 -10.92 -6.31
C GLU A 134 9.93 -9.64 -7.10
N THR A 135 10.17 -8.52 -6.43
CA THR A 135 10.33 -7.22 -7.07
C THR A 135 11.66 -6.67 -6.56
N ASP A 136 12.63 -6.48 -7.47
CA ASP A 136 13.91 -5.83 -7.20
C ASP A 136 14.74 -6.41 -6.03
N GLY A 137 14.79 -7.74 -5.90
CA GLY A 137 15.59 -8.42 -4.86
C GLY A 137 15.04 -8.31 -3.44
N LYS A 138 13.79 -7.83 -3.29
CA LYS A 138 13.06 -7.80 -2.02
C LYS A 138 12.43 -9.17 -1.70
N PRO A 139 12.02 -9.43 -0.44
CA PRO A 139 11.37 -10.68 -0.07
C PRO A 139 10.23 -11.02 -1.03
N GLY A 140 10.22 -12.27 -1.49
CA GLY A 140 9.25 -12.77 -2.45
C GLY A 140 7.80 -12.60 -2.00
N TRP A 141 6.96 -12.33 -2.97
CA TRP A 141 5.52 -12.15 -2.87
C TRP A 141 4.88 -13.42 -2.33
N HIS A 142 3.94 -13.22 -1.42
CA HIS A 142 3.18 -14.27 -0.81
C HIS A 142 1.78 -13.74 -0.50
N MET A 143 0.83 -14.66 -0.37
CA MET A 143 -0.49 -14.32 0.13
C MET A 143 -0.40 -13.92 1.61
N PRO A 144 -1.40 -13.23 2.17
CA PRO A 144 -1.52 -13.09 3.62
C PRO A 144 -1.40 -14.45 4.34
N PRO A 145 -0.83 -14.53 5.54
CA PRO A 145 -0.69 -15.80 6.26
C PRO A 145 -2.06 -16.38 6.66
N GLU A 146 -2.11 -17.67 6.95
CA GLU A 146 -3.36 -18.37 7.31
C GLU A 146 -4.03 -17.80 8.57
N THR A 147 -3.23 -17.34 9.53
CA THR A 147 -3.70 -16.73 10.78
C THR A 147 -4.28 -15.33 10.59
N MET A 148 -4.07 -14.70 9.42
CA MET A 148 -4.58 -13.38 9.08
C MET A 148 -4.77 -13.27 7.57
N LYS A 149 -5.81 -13.95 7.07
CA LYS A 149 -6.12 -14.07 5.64
C LYS A 149 -6.39 -12.73 4.96
N MET A 150 -6.81 -11.72 5.75
CA MET A 150 -7.27 -10.43 5.26
C MET A 150 -8.23 -10.63 4.08
N SER A 151 -9.20 -11.53 4.22
CA SER A 151 -10.10 -11.85 3.11
C SER A 151 -11.26 -10.88 3.07
N TRP A 152 -11.54 -10.34 1.90
CA TRP A 152 -12.68 -9.46 1.66
C TRP A 152 -13.49 -9.84 0.42
N LEU A 153 -13.38 -11.11 0.01
CA LEU A 153 -14.19 -11.65 -1.07
C LEU A 153 -15.68 -11.53 -0.72
N GLY A 154 -16.44 -10.89 -1.62
CA GLY A 154 -17.87 -10.65 -1.44
C GLY A 154 -18.22 -9.43 -0.58
N LEU A 155 -17.24 -8.76 0.02
CA LEU A 155 -17.48 -7.53 0.81
C LEU A 155 -17.45 -6.29 -0.07
N LYS A 156 -18.24 -5.28 0.29
CA LYS A 156 -18.35 -3.97 -0.38
C LYS A 156 -18.66 -2.86 0.61
N GLY A 157 -18.47 -1.60 0.21
CA GLY A 157 -18.84 -0.41 0.97
C GLY A 157 -18.32 -0.43 2.41
N THR A 158 -19.21 -0.18 3.36
CA THR A 158 -18.91 -0.14 4.80
C THR A 158 -18.27 -1.43 5.31
N ALA A 159 -18.72 -2.60 4.83
CA ALA A 159 -18.16 -3.88 5.28
C ALA A 159 -16.71 -4.05 4.84
N LEU A 160 -16.38 -3.70 3.59
CA LEU A 160 -15.01 -3.71 3.10
C LEU A 160 -14.14 -2.69 3.84
N CYS A 161 -14.65 -1.47 4.06
CA CYS A 161 -13.93 -0.43 4.79
C CYS A 161 -13.51 -0.88 6.19
N LYS A 162 -14.43 -1.54 6.91
CA LYS A 162 -14.16 -2.05 8.26
C LYS A 162 -13.06 -3.09 8.29
N VAL A 163 -12.87 -3.88 7.22
CA VAL A 163 -11.74 -4.83 7.13
C VAL A 163 -10.41 -4.13 7.35
N PHE A 164 -10.19 -2.97 6.73
CA PHE A 164 -8.95 -2.21 6.83
C PHE A 164 -8.86 -1.36 8.10
N ARG A 165 -9.98 -0.84 8.56
CA ARG A 165 -10.03 0.10 9.69
C ARG A 165 -9.96 -0.59 11.06
N GLU A 166 -10.45 -1.83 11.16
CA GLU A 166 -10.54 -2.54 12.44
C GLU A 166 -9.31 -3.44 12.71
N PRO A 167 -8.64 -3.30 13.87
CA PRO A 167 -7.49 -4.12 14.23
C PRO A 167 -7.74 -5.64 14.18
N ALA A 168 -8.97 -6.06 14.51
CA ALA A 168 -9.36 -7.47 14.53
C ALA A 168 -9.36 -8.12 13.13
N THR A 169 -9.49 -7.33 12.07
CA THR A 169 -9.62 -7.81 10.69
C THR A 169 -8.44 -7.46 9.80
N ASN A 170 -7.57 -6.54 10.24
CA ASN A 170 -6.43 -6.04 9.46
C ASN A 170 -5.05 -6.54 9.95
N GLY A 171 -5.02 -7.47 10.89
CA GLY A 171 -3.78 -8.00 11.48
C GLY A 171 -3.16 -7.09 12.54
N HIS A 172 -4.01 -6.41 13.32
CA HIS A 172 -3.66 -5.48 14.39
C HIS A 172 -2.80 -4.30 13.93
N ARG A 173 -3.10 -3.77 12.73
CA ARG A 173 -2.45 -2.59 12.16
C ARG A 173 -3.19 -1.33 12.57
N SER A 174 -2.43 -0.28 12.91
CA SER A 174 -2.94 1.08 12.98
C SER A 174 -3.16 1.67 11.59
N LEU A 175 -3.82 2.83 11.50
CA LEU A 175 -3.98 3.52 10.21
C LEU A 175 -2.63 3.90 9.59
N ALA A 176 -1.66 4.35 10.38
CA ALA A 176 -0.29 4.59 9.93
C ALA A 176 0.35 3.33 9.30
N MET A 177 0.14 2.17 9.90
CA MET A 177 0.65 0.90 9.38
C MET A 177 -0.09 0.43 8.12
N ILE A 178 -1.38 0.72 8.02
CA ILE A 178 -2.16 0.47 6.80
C ILE A 178 -1.68 1.37 5.67
N GLU A 179 -1.44 2.65 5.96
CA GLU A 179 -0.86 3.58 5.00
C GLU A 179 0.49 3.11 4.51
N GLN A 180 1.40 2.77 5.43
CA GLN A 180 2.71 2.25 5.05
C GLN A 180 2.58 1.02 4.15
N HIS A 181 1.70 0.09 4.49
CA HIS A 181 1.48 -1.11 3.69
C HIS A 181 0.93 -0.78 2.30
N LEU A 182 -0.16 -0.01 2.19
CA LEU A 182 -0.78 0.27 0.91
C LEU A 182 0.06 1.20 0.02
N VAL A 183 0.77 2.15 0.61
CA VAL A 183 1.49 3.20 -0.11
C VAL A 183 2.94 2.79 -0.42
N THR A 184 3.62 2.10 0.49
CA THR A 184 5.08 1.88 0.39
C THR A 184 5.51 0.43 0.22
N ASP A 185 4.66 -0.54 0.55
CA ASP A 185 5.02 -1.96 0.47
C ASP A 185 5.17 -2.39 -0.99
N HIS A 186 6.30 -3.04 -1.30
CA HIS A 186 6.58 -3.51 -2.66
C HIS A 186 5.60 -4.63 -3.07
N LEU A 187 5.07 -5.38 -2.11
CA LEU A 187 4.06 -6.42 -2.38
C LEU A 187 2.77 -5.81 -2.96
N VAL A 188 2.40 -4.62 -2.48
CA VAL A 188 1.25 -3.87 -3.00
C VAL A 188 1.61 -3.20 -4.32
N ALA A 189 2.78 -2.57 -4.40
CA ALA A 189 3.23 -1.88 -5.60
C ALA A 189 3.29 -2.79 -6.84
N TRP A 190 3.58 -4.08 -6.66
CA TRP A 190 3.55 -5.09 -7.74
C TRP A 190 2.23 -5.12 -8.52
N GLY A 191 1.10 -4.77 -7.89
CA GLY A 191 -0.21 -4.69 -8.55
C GLY A 191 -0.25 -3.78 -9.78
N TRP A 192 0.68 -2.83 -9.88
CA TRP A 192 0.83 -1.91 -11.02
C TRP A 192 1.97 -2.28 -11.98
N GLN A 193 2.73 -3.33 -11.68
CA GLN A 193 3.76 -3.89 -12.56
C GLN A 193 3.56 -5.42 -12.70
N PRO A 194 2.37 -5.88 -13.13
CA PRO A 194 2.02 -7.29 -13.03
C PRO A 194 2.68 -8.15 -14.12
N GLY A 195 3.44 -7.59 -15.06
CA GLY A 195 3.93 -8.28 -16.25
C GLY A 195 2.91 -8.28 -17.40
N PRO A 196 3.27 -8.87 -18.55
CA PRO A 196 2.51 -8.74 -19.79
C PRO A 196 1.15 -9.46 -19.75
N GLY A 197 0.14 -8.85 -20.39
CA GLY A 197 -1.18 -9.46 -20.60
C GLY A 197 -2.10 -9.48 -19.37
N ARG A 198 -1.85 -8.66 -18.34
CA ARG A 198 -2.69 -8.54 -17.13
C ARG A 198 -3.25 -7.13 -17.01
N ALA A 199 -4.54 -7.02 -16.67
CA ALA A 199 -5.15 -5.72 -16.43
C ALA A 199 -4.54 -5.01 -15.21
N LEU A 200 -4.33 -3.70 -15.35
CA LEU A 200 -3.95 -2.81 -14.25
C LEU A 200 -5.18 -2.42 -13.41
N PRO A 201 -5.00 -2.07 -12.13
CA PRO A 201 -6.07 -1.47 -11.34
C PRO A 201 -6.66 -0.20 -11.99
N PRO A 202 -7.91 0.17 -11.68
CA PRO A 202 -8.61 1.27 -12.33
C PRO A 202 -8.11 2.67 -11.94
N LEU A 203 -7.17 2.76 -10.99
CA LEU A 203 -6.42 3.96 -10.65
C LEU A 203 -4.95 3.64 -10.85
N ASP A 204 -4.16 4.60 -11.33
CA ASP A 204 -2.71 4.50 -11.23
C ASP A 204 -2.26 4.52 -9.75
N LYS A 205 -1.01 4.15 -9.51
CA LYS A 205 -0.47 3.99 -8.14
C LYS A 205 -0.46 5.31 -7.37
N ALA A 206 -0.15 6.43 -8.01
CA ALA A 206 -0.08 7.73 -7.36
C ALA A 206 -1.47 8.25 -6.96
N ALA A 207 -2.46 8.04 -7.82
CA ALA A 207 -3.86 8.30 -7.53
C ALA A 207 -4.35 7.41 -6.38
N PHE A 208 -4.03 6.11 -6.38
CA PHE A 208 -4.36 5.21 -5.27
C PHE A 208 -3.76 5.69 -3.95
N ASP A 209 -2.48 6.04 -3.93
CA ASP A 209 -1.80 6.55 -2.72
C ASP A 209 -2.44 7.83 -2.20
N THR A 210 -2.82 8.73 -3.11
CA THR A 210 -3.55 9.96 -2.78
C THR A 210 -4.86 9.66 -2.09
N GLN A 211 -5.63 8.68 -2.60
CA GLN A 211 -6.90 8.29 -1.98
C GLN A 211 -6.70 7.62 -0.61
N VAL A 212 -5.65 6.82 -0.42
CA VAL A 212 -5.32 6.22 0.88
C VAL A 212 -5.07 7.33 1.91
N ARG A 213 -4.22 8.30 1.55
CA ARG A 213 -3.88 9.42 2.44
C ARG A 213 -5.07 10.33 2.69
N ALA A 214 -5.93 10.56 1.69
CA ALA A 214 -7.15 11.36 1.85
C ALA A 214 -8.16 10.69 2.79
N TRP A 215 -8.36 9.37 2.66
CA TRP A 215 -9.20 8.60 3.57
C TRP A 215 -8.69 8.66 5.00
N ILE A 216 -7.38 8.42 5.21
CA ILE A 216 -6.75 8.45 6.54
C ILE A 216 -6.80 9.84 7.15
N ARG A 217 -6.40 10.89 6.42
CA ARG A 217 -6.43 12.29 6.87
C ARG A 217 -7.80 12.69 7.41
N ASN A 218 -8.88 12.15 6.83
CA ASN A 218 -10.26 12.42 7.23
C ASN A 218 -10.79 11.46 8.31
N GLY A 219 -9.91 10.74 9.00
CA GLY A 219 -10.26 9.88 10.12
C GLY A 219 -10.82 8.52 9.70
N ALA A 220 -10.52 8.08 8.47
CA ALA A 220 -10.88 6.78 7.92
C ALA A 220 -12.37 6.40 8.10
N PRO A 221 -13.34 7.25 7.69
CA PRO A 221 -14.76 6.94 7.84
C PRO A 221 -15.16 5.73 6.97
N CYS A 222 -16.08 4.90 7.48
CA CYS A 222 -16.68 3.78 6.74
C CYS A 222 -18.17 3.94 6.48
N ASP A 223 -18.83 4.84 7.21
CA ASP A 223 -20.22 5.24 6.98
C ASP A 223 -20.47 6.67 7.47
N ALA A 224 -21.72 7.14 7.36
CA ALA A 224 -22.13 8.50 7.69
C ALA A 224 -22.12 8.82 9.20
N THR A 225 -22.16 7.80 10.06
CA THR A 225 -22.49 7.94 11.48
C THR A 225 -21.38 7.51 12.42
N GLU A 226 -20.48 6.65 11.96
CA GLU A 226 -19.51 5.99 12.83
C GLU A 226 -18.39 6.95 13.28
N PRO A 227 -17.88 6.82 14.51
CA PRO A 227 -16.80 7.67 15.01
C PRO A 227 -15.55 7.62 14.11
N LEU A 228 -14.96 8.79 13.89
CA LEU A 228 -13.69 8.90 13.17
C LEU A 228 -12.54 8.32 14.00
N ARG A 229 -11.58 7.70 13.34
CA ARG A 229 -10.44 7.06 13.98
C ARG A 229 -9.26 8.00 14.04
N LYS A 230 -8.58 8.00 15.18
CA LYS A 230 -7.23 8.54 15.32
C LYS A 230 -6.23 7.46 14.95
N SER A 231 -5.11 7.83 14.32
CA SER A 231 -4.00 6.90 14.16
C SER A 231 -3.19 6.85 15.46
N ILE A 232 -2.95 5.66 15.99
CA ILE A 232 -2.16 5.40 17.21
C ILE A 232 -0.98 4.49 16.87
N GLY A 233 0.23 4.89 17.24
CA GLY A 233 1.49 4.17 16.97
C GLY A 233 1.87 4.00 15.49
N SER A 234 3.17 4.12 15.18
CA SER A 234 3.74 3.87 13.85
C SER A 234 4.22 2.42 13.66
N THR A 235 4.18 1.61 14.71
CA THR A 235 4.56 0.18 14.69
C THR A 235 3.58 -0.63 15.52
N LYS A 236 3.47 -1.95 15.29
CA LYS A 236 2.59 -2.82 16.10
C LYS A 236 2.90 -2.69 17.59
N ALA A 237 4.18 -2.69 17.96
CA ALA A 237 4.61 -2.55 19.34
C ALA A 237 4.24 -1.19 19.95
N ALA A 238 4.37 -0.09 19.18
CA ALA A 238 3.96 1.23 19.62
C ALA A 238 2.43 1.32 19.78
N SER A 239 1.67 0.81 18.80
CA SER A 239 0.21 0.77 18.88
C SER A 239 -0.28 -0.07 20.07
N THR A 240 0.33 -1.24 20.33
CA THR A 240 0.01 -2.05 21.51
C THR A 240 0.30 -1.30 22.80
N ARG A 241 1.45 -0.61 22.90
CA ARG A 241 1.82 0.17 24.09
C ARG A 241 0.82 1.29 24.36
N GLU A 242 0.47 2.07 23.35
CA GLU A 242 -0.50 3.18 23.47
C GLU A 242 -1.89 2.66 23.85
N VAL A 243 -2.36 1.53 23.30
CA VAL A 243 -3.63 0.91 23.73
C VAL A 243 -3.58 0.53 25.20
N VAL A 244 -2.50 -0.10 25.66
CA VAL A 244 -2.35 -0.50 27.07
C VAL A 244 -2.30 0.72 27.98
N GLU A 245 -1.59 1.78 27.60
CA GLU A 245 -1.54 3.05 28.35
C GLU A 245 -2.92 3.71 28.42
N HIS A 246 -3.67 3.72 27.32
CA HIS A 246 -5.04 4.25 27.30
C HIS A 246 -5.98 3.46 28.21
N LEU A 247 -5.93 2.12 28.16
CA LEU A 247 -6.74 1.26 29.04
C LEU A 247 -6.37 1.47 30.52
N ARG A 248 -5.08 1.63 30.84
CA ARG A 248 -4.63 1.97 32.21
C ARG A 248 -5.16 3.33 32.66
N ALA A 249 -5.14 4.34 31.80
CA ALA A 249 -5.68 5.65 32.11
C ALA A 249 -7.20 5.60 32.37
N MET A 250 -7.94 4.84 31.57
CA MET A 250 -9.38 4.61 31.80
C MET A 250 -9.66 3.87 33.12
N ALA A 251 -8.86 2.85 33.44
CA ALA A 251 -8.99 2.11 34.69
C ALA A 251 -8.63 2.97 35.92
N GLY A 252 -7.63 3.84 35.81
CA GLY A 252 -7.24 4.78 36.86
C GLY A 252 -8.23 5.93 37.08
N ALA A 253 -8.91 6.38 36.02
CA ALA A 253 -9.94 7.42 36.12
C ALA A 253 -11.27 6.91 36.71
N ALA A 254 -11.47 5.59 36.78
CA ALA A 254 -12.69 4.96 37.29
C ALA A 254 -12.60 4.55 38.78
N ALA A 255 -11.48 4.80 39.46
CA ALA A 255 -11.37 4.54 40.90
C ALA A 255 -12.07 5.67 41.69
N PRO A 256 -13.17 5.43 42.42
CA PRO A 256 -13.72 6.44 43.32
C PRO A 256 -12.71 6.72 44.43
N ALA A 257 -12.50 7.99 44.75
CA ALA A 257 -11.76 8.40 45.92
C ALA A 257 -12.48 7.84 47.17
N ASP A 258 -11.87 6.84 47.81
CA ASP A 258 -12.40 6.23 49.01
C ASP A 258 -12.71 7.30 50.05
N THR A 259 -13.97 7.34 50.45
CA THR A 259 -14.46 8.12 51.57
C THR A 259 -13.87 7.48 52.83
N LEU A 260 -12.85 8.13 53.40
CA LEU A 260 -12.27 7.75 54.69
C LEU A 260 -13.37 7.68 55.75
N ILE A 261 -13.78 6.47 56.13
CA ILE A 261 -14.57 6.24 57.35
C ILE A 261 -13.58 6.25 58.53
N PRO A 262 -13.72 7.16 59.51
CA PRO A 262 -12.87 7.17 60.68
C PRO A 262 -13.31 6.03 61.61
N THR A 263 -12.44 5.06 61.85
CA THR A 263 -12.61 4.08 62.91
C THR A 263 -12.53 4.77 64.26
N SER A 264 -13.65 4.87 64.98
CA SER A 264 -13.70 5.30 66.36
C SER A 264 -14.28 4.21 67.26
N ALA A 265 -13.55 3.99 68.36
CA ALA A 265 -13.99 3.58 69.70
C ALA A 265 -14.60 2.19 69.90
N THR A 266 -13.75 1.34 70.48
CA THR A 266 -13.95 0.49 71.67
C THR A 266 -15.31 0.61 72.38
N ALA A 267 -16.01 -0.52 72.54
CA ALA A 267 -17.00 -0.73 73.59
C ALA A 267 -16.92 -2.18 74.11
N THR A 268 -16.43 -2.31 75.35
CA THR A 268 -16.54 -3.47 76.24
C THR A 268 -17.96 -3.53 76.81
N VAL A 269 -18.48 -4.75 77.11
CA VAL A 269 -19.60 -5.15 78.01
C VAL A 269 -20.27 -6.37 77.39
N SER A 270 -20.79 -7.40 78.06
CA SER A 270 -20.67 -8.06 79.36
C SER A 270 -21.53 -9.35 79.25
N ARG A 271 -21.27 -10.31 80.14
CA ARG A 271 -21.91 -11.62 80.39
C ARG A 271 -23.42 -11.77 80.07
N SER A 272 -23.86 -12.98 79.65
CA SER A 272 -24.54 -14.00 80.51
C SER A 272 -25.42 -15.02 79.75
N GLN A 273 -25.21 -16.32 80.07
CA GLN A 273 -26.19 -17.43 80.23
C GLN A 273 -26.91 -18.10 79.05
N PRO A 274 -27.49 -19.32 79.25
CA PRO A 274 -27.50 -20.17 80.46
C PRO A 274 -26.47 -21.31 80.48
#